data_AF-A0A1D6MLU2-F1
#
_entry.id   AF-A0A1D6MLU2-F1
#
_cell.length_a   1.000
_cell.length_b   1.000
_cell.length_c   1.000
_cell.angle_alpha   90.00
_cell.angle_beta   90.00
_cell.angle_gamma   90.00
#
_symmetry.space_group_name_H-M   'P 1'
#
loop_
_entity.id
_entity.type
_entity.pdbx_description
1 polymer ?
#
loop_
_entity_poly.entity_id
_entity_poly.type
_entity_poly.pdbx_seq_one_letter_code
_entity_poly.pdbx_strand_id
1 'polypeptide(L)'
;MALVPFSLLLFLVSLSVWVALPLPLPVAAAHGGPGEHCSPFLCGNVSISFPFGIIQKDAEQTNCGAGIGFQVRCHNTIPHLGYYQNEITLRILSIFYHNRSLLIADRPRWPTYFNTTTSTEGCRIPTANTSSRLVPPLSVSSDNQNLIFYSCTKPPSPGEGLVATVCHNNTFVRAADGRRSDESGGYVLQGCTATRVPVLGVSGKVNASNYDQLVWDGFLATWQLPPTPSG
;
A
#
# COMPACT_ATOMS: atom_id res chain seq x y z
N MET A 1 18.30 85.81 -38.29
CA MET A 1 19.62 85.79 -38.96
C MET A 1 20.69 85.71 -37.89
N ALA A 2 21.64 84.78 -38.04
CA ALA A 2 22.93 84.66 -37.32
C ALA A 2 22.85 84.39 -35.79
N LEU A 3 23.69 83.59 -35.12
CA LEU A 3 25.01 83.00 -35.40
C LEU A 3 25.22 81.69 -34.58
N VAL A 4 26.10 80.85 -35.12
CA VAL A 4 26.69 79.55 -34.68
C VAL A 4 27.45 79.66 -33.33
N PRO A 5 27.83 78.58 -32.58
CA PRO A 5 28.85 77.62 -33.04
C PRO A 5 28.80 76.16 -32.54
N PHE A 6 29.51 75.37 -33.35
CA PHE A 6 30.26 74.12 -33.16
C PHE A 6 30.69 73.70 -31.73
N SER A 7 30.61 72.39 -31.50
CA SER A 7 31.65 71.51 -30.91
C SER A 7 31.34 70.80 -29.57
N LEU A 8 31.62 69.49 -29.61
CA LEU A 8 31.96 68.59 -28.50
C LEU A 8 30.88 68.33 -27.43
N LEU A 9 30.20 67.18 -27.53
CA LEU A 9 30.08 66.27 -26.39
C LEU A 9 29.80 64.84 -26.87
N LEU A 10 30.85 64.02 -26.82
CA LEU A 10 30.81 62.56 -26.88
C LEU A 10 30.01 62.01 -25.69
N PHE A 11 28.83 61.45 -25.90
CA PHE A 11 28.23 60.47 -24.98
C PHE A 11 27.34 59.49 -25.76
N LEU A 12 27.97 58.58 -26.50
CA LEU A 12 27.35 57.31 -26.88
C LEU A 12 27.29 56.43 -25.62
N VAL A 13 26.27 56.61 -24.79
CA VAL A 13 25.96 55.64 -23.74
C VAL A 13 25.19 54.50 -24.42
N SER A 14 25.93 53.47 -24.83
CA SER A 14 25.38 52.22 -25.34
C SER A 14 24.57 51.52 -24.24
N LEU A 15 23.25 51.70 -24.25
CA LEU A 15 22.33 50.87 -23.46
C LEU A 15 22.26 49.49 -24.12
N SER A 16 23.23 48.63 -23.82
CA SER A 16 23.11 47.20 -24.11
C SER A 16 22.27 46.55 -23.02
N VAL A 17 20.95 46.67 -23.14
CA VAL A 17 20.04 45.82 -22.36
C VAL A 17 20.09 44.44 -22.98
N TRP A 18 20.93 43.57 -22.43
CA TRP A 18 20.89 42.14 -22.71
C TRP A 18 19.63 41.59 -22.03
N VAL A 19 18.51 41.64 -22.74
CA VAL A 19 17.35 40.80 -22.38
C VAL A 19 17.78 39.38 -22.70
N ALA A 20 18.30 38.67 -21.70
CA ALA A 20 18.43 37.23 -21.76
C ALA A 20 17.00 36.66 -21.83
N LEU A 21 16.53 36.39 -23.04
CA LEU A 21 15.35 35.58 -23.25
C LEU A 21 15.67 34.22 -22.61
N PRO A 22 14.97 33.77 -21.56
CA PRO A 22 15.16 32.41 -21.10
C PRO A 22 14.64 31.53 -22.24
N LEU A 23 15.55 30.83 -22.94
CA LEU A 23 15.11 29.71 -23.76
C LEU A 23 14.36 28.79 -22.80
N PRO A 24 13.09 28.45 -23.07
CA PRO A 24 12.46 27.38 -22.32
C PRO A 24 13.30 26.14 -22.64
N LEU A 25 14.05 25.66 -21.63
CA LEU A 25 14.49 24.28 -21.64
C LEU A 25 13.26 23.44 -21.98
N PRO A 26 13.36 22.46 -22.89
CA PRO A 26 12.26 21.55 -23.09
C PRO A 26 12.09 20.83 -21.75
N VAL A 27 11.11 21.27 -20.97
CA VAL A 27 10.50 20.39 -19.99
C VAL A 27 10.00 19.25 -20.85
N ALA A 28 10.63 18.09 -20.71
CA ALA A 28 10.08 16.86 -21.26
C ALA A 28 8.75 16.66 -20.54
N ALA A 29 7.70 17.29 -21.06
CA ALA A 29 6.35 16.95 -20.76
C ALA A 29 6.18 15.55 -21.33
N ALA A 30 6.31 14.55 -20.45
CA ALA A 30 5.79 13.22 -20.70
C ALA A 30 4.27 13.39 -20.86
N HIS A 31 3.85 13.73 -22.07
CA HIS A 31 2.46 13.79 -22.49
C HIS A 31 1.97 12.35 -22.65
N GLY A 32 1.67 11.70 -21.53
CA GLY A 32 0.91 10.46 -21.56
C GLY A 32 -0.56 10.77 -21.80
N GLY A 33 -1.02 10.61 -23.05
CA GLY A 33 -2.44 10.59 -23.36
C GLY A 33 -3.15 9.43 -22.64
N PRO A 34 -4.50 9.41 -22.60
CA PRO A 34 -5.25 8.29 -22.04
C PRO A 34 -4.96 7.04 -22.88
N GLY A 35 -4.06 6.17 -22.39
CA GLY A 35 -3.69 4.92 -23.07
C GLY A 35 -2.19 4.68 -23.22
N GLU A 36 -1.31 5.65 -22.93
CA GLU A 36 0.13 5.34 -22.86
C GLU A 36 0.46 4.72 -21.49
N HIS A 37 0.77 3.42 -21.51
CA HIS A 37 1.28 2.74 -20.34
C HIS A 37 2.58 3.40 -19.88
N CYS A 38 2.61 3.83 -18.62
CA CYS A 38 3.80 4.39 -18.00
C CYS A 38 4.96 3.41 -18.12
N SER A 39 6.17 3.95 -18.31
CA SER A 39 7.39 3.17 -18.14
C SER A 39 7.40 2.53 -16.75
N PRO A 40 7.66 1.20 -16.65
CA PRO A 40 7.76 0.53 -15.37
C PRO A 40 8.83 1.17 -14.47
N PHE A 41 8.56 1.20 -13.17
CA PHE A 41 9.43 1.78 -12.16
C PHE A 41 9.78 0.75 -11.08
N LEU A 42 10.99 0.79 -10.54
CA LEU A 42 11.41 -0.12 -9.46
C LEU A 42 11.35 0.58 -8.10
N CYS A 43 10.56 0.02 -7.17
CA CYS A 43 10.58 0.38 -5.76
C CYS A 43 11.18 -0.77 -4.96
N GLY A 44 12.47 -0.67 -4.65
CA GLY A 44 13.23 -1.78 -4.10
C GLY A 44 13.31 -2.93 -5.11
N ASN A 45 12.76 -4.09 -4.75
CA ASN A 45 12.70 -5.27 -5.61
C ASN A 45 11.34 -5.44 -6.32
N VAL A 46 10.40 -4.50 -6.19
CA VAL A 46 9.07 -4.59 -6.79
C VAL A 46 8.98 -3.70 -8.02
N SER A 47 8.61 -4.28 -9.16
CA SER A 47 8.31 -3.55 -10.39
C SER A 47 6.88 -3.03 -10.39
N ILE A 48 6.74 -1.70 -10.44
CA ILE A 48 5.49 -0.96 -10.49
C ILE A 48 5.24 -0.55 -11.94
N SER A 49 4.17 -1.04 -12.52
CA SER A 49 3.71 -0.71 -13.86
C SER A 49 2.19 -0.61 -13.87
N PHE A 50 1.63 -0.22 -15.03
CA PHE A 50 0.18 -0.23 -15.24
C PHE A 50 -0.44 -1.57 -14.76
N PRO A 51 -1.55 -1.54 -14.00
CA PRO A 51 -2.44 -0.40 -13.74
C PRO A 51 -2.15 0.37 -12.44
N PHE A 52 -0.97 0.20 -11.84
CA PHE A 52 -0.55 0.94 -10.67
C PHE A 52 0.27 2.17 -11.08
N GLY A 53 0.00 3.30 -10.44
CA GLY A 53 0.76 4.53 -10.63
C GLY A 53 1.55 4.87 -9.37
N ILE A 54 2.75 5.43 -9.54
CA ILE A 54 3.61 5.81 -8.42
C ILE A 54 3.40 7.28 -8.03
N ILE A 55 3.13 7.52 -6.74
CA ILE A 55 3.15 8.87 -6.18
C ILE A 55 4.58 9.19 -5.78
N GLN A 56 5.14 10.25 -6.39
CA GLN A 56 6.45 10.76 -6.01
C GLN A 56 6.40 11.38 -4.60
N LYS A 57 7.57 11.46 -3.94
CA LYS A 57 7.69 11.82 -2.51
C LYS A 57 7.01 13.14 -2.14
N ASP A 58 6.93 14.09 -3.07
CA ASP A 58 6.36 15.43 -2.86
C ASP A 58 5.13 15.69 -3.74
N ALA A 59 4.53 14.63 -4.31
CA ALA A 59 3.33 14.72 -5.10
C ALA A 59 2.10 14.22 -4.31
N GLU A 60 0.95 14.80 -4.63
CA GLU A 60 -0.36 14.35 -4.13
C GLU A 60 -0.99 13.28 -5.01
N GLN A 61 -0.64 13.27 -6.30
CA GLN A 61 -1.17 12.36 -7.30
C GLN A 61 -0.06 11.89 -8.25
N THR A 62 -0.23 10.69 -8.80
CA THR A 62 0.58 10.23 -9.94
C THR A 62 0.10 10.84 -11.25
N ASN A 63 1.02 11.32 -12.07
CA ASN A 63 0.73 11.81 -13.42
C ASN A 63 0.47 10.67 -14.42
N CYS A 64 0.69 9.41 -14.02
CA CYS A 64 0.59 8.27 -14.91
C CYS A 64 0.15 6.99 -14.14
N GLY A 65 -0.68 6.15 -14.75
CA GLY A 65 -0.83 4.76 -14.32
C GLY A 65 -1.78 4.49 -13.15
N ALA A 66 -2.58 5.44 -12.66
CA ALA A 66 -3.60 5.19 -11.63
C ALA A 66 -4.92 4.64 -12.19
N GLY A 67 -4.85 3.71 -13.15
CA GLY A 67 -6.02 3.26 -13.92
C GLY A 67 -7.08 2.51 -13.10
N ILE A 68 -6.71 1.98 -11.92
CA ILE A 68 -7.59 1.21 -11.04
C ILE A 68 -7.83 1.89 -9.67
N GLY A 69 -7.59 3.21 -9.54
CA GLY A 69 -7.87 3.93 -8.28
C GLY A 69 -6.95 3.60 -7.10
N PHE A 70 -5.95 2.74 -7.29
CA PHE A 70 -4.87 2.48 -6.34
C PHE A 70 -3.56 3.08 -6.84
N GLN A 71 -2.81 3.66 -5.90
CA GLN A 71 -1.53 4.27 -6.16
C GLN A 71 -0.47 3.62 -5.27
N VAL A 72 0.80 3.73 -5.63
CA VAL A 72 1.91 3.18 -4.85
C VAL A 72 2.78 4.32 -4.38
N ARG A 73 3.05 4.40 -3.07
CA ARG A 73 4.04 5.32 -2.51
C ARG A 73 5.28 4.53 -2.16
N CYS A 74 6.43 4.95 -2.69
CA CYS A 74 7.71 4.31 -2.41
C CYS A 74 8.44 5.08 -1.31
N HIS A 75 8.53 4.51 -0.11
CA HIS A 75 9.23 5.12 1.02
C HIS A 75 10.44 4.28 1.39
N ASN A 76 11.65 4.86 1.31
CA ASN A 76 12.91 4.14 1.60
C ASN A 76 13.00 2.79 0.88
N THR A 77 12.69 2.76 -0.43
CA THR A 77 12.63 1.53 -1.26
C THR A 77 11.55 0.51 -0.89
N ILE A 78 10.62 0.87 0.00
CA ILE A 78 9.50 0.02 0.41
C ILE A 78 8.22 0.51 -0.27
N PRO A 79 7.56 -0.33 -1.10
CA PRO A 79 6.32 0.06 -1.75
C PRO A 79 5.14 -0.12 -0.79
N HIS A 80 4.33 0.93 -0.67
CA HIS A 80 3.10 0.95 0.11
C HIS A 80 1.91 1.24 -0.80
N LEU A 81 0.81 0.54 -0.56
CA LEU A 81 -0.44 0.74 -1.29
C LEU A 81 -1.15 1.99 -0.76
N GLY A 82 -1.40 2.99 -1.57
CA GLY A 82 -2.22 4.17 -1.23
C GLY A 82 -3.58 4.13 -1.93
N TYR A 83 -4.57 4.79 -1.32
CA TYR A 83 -5.81 5.20 -1.98
C TYR A 83 -5.77 6.70 -2.28
N TYR A 84 -6.54 7.15 -3.26
CA TYR A 84 -6.72 8.57 -3.55
C TYR A 84 -7.17 9.30 -2.28
N GLN A 85 -6.32 10.20 -1.73
CA GLN A 85 -6.55 10.98 -0.50
C GLN A 85 -6.33 10.27 0.85
N ASN A 86 -6.02 8.96 0.92
CA ASN A 86 -5.73 8.27 2.18
C ASN A 86 -4.64 7.21 2.05
N GLU A 87 -3.70 7.18 2.99
CA GLU A 87 -2.67 6.15 3.03
C GLU A 87 -3.24 4.84 3.59
N ILE A 88 -3.22 3.77 2.78
CA ILE A 88 -3.37 2.43 3.30
C ILE A 88 -1.96 1.99 3.71
N THR A 89 -1.76 1.68 4.99
CA THR A 89 -0.43 1.28 5.49
C THR A 89 -0.10 -0.18 5.14
N LEU A 90 -0.47 -0.66 3.96
CA LEU A 90 -0.19 -2.02 3.49
C LEU A 90 1.08 -2.02 2.64
N ARG A 91 2.09 -2.77 3.07
CA ARG A 91 3.32 -2.96 2.30
C ARG A 91 3.05 -3.95 1.17
N ILE A 92 3.48 -3.60 -0.04
CA ILE A 92 3.50 -4.52 -1.17
C ILE A 92 4.78 -5.36 -1.09
N LEU A 93 4.63 -6.67 -1.13
CA LEU A 93 5.75 -7.62 -1.13
C LEU A 93 6.07 -8.09 -2.54
N SER A 94 5.05 -8.29 -3.38
CA SER A 94 5.19 -8.69 -4.78
C SER A 94 3.93 -8.36 -5.57
N ILE A 95 4.08 -8.16 -6.88
CA ILE A 95 2.98 -7.94 -7.82
C ILE A 95 3.07 -9.02 -8.91
N PHE A 96 1.98 -9.75 -9.12
CA PHE A 96 1.84 -10.81 -10.11
C PHE A 96 0.90 -10.33 -11.23
N TYR A 97 1.45 -9.61 -12.21
CA TYR A 97 0.65 -8.99 -13.29
C TYR A 97 -0.16 -10.00 -14.10
N HIS A 98 0.40 -11.18 -14.39
CA HIS A 98 -0.30 -12.25 -15.11
C HIS A 98 -1.56 -12.73 -14.37
N ASN A 99 -1.46 -12.85 -13.04
CA ASN A 99 -2.54 -13.36 -12.19
C ASN A 99 -3.46 -12.25 -11.67
N ARG A 100 -3.13 -10.99 -11.97
CA ARG A 100 -3.79 -9.80 -11.42
C ARG A 100 -3.89 -9.85 -9.89
N SER A 101 -2.80 -10.24 -9.23
CA SER A 101 -2.73 -10.35 -7.77
C SER A 101 -1.48 -9.71 -7.16
N LEU A 102 -1.61 -9.20 -5.94
CA LEU A 102 -0.54 -8.58 -5.15
C LEU A 102 -0.43 -9.30 -3.81
N LEU A 103 0.79 -9.67 -3.43
CA LEU A 103 1.10 -10.13 -2.08
C LEU A 103 1.37 -8.91 -1.20
N ILE A 104 0.60 -8.73 -0.13
CA ILE A 104 0.66 -7.56 0.74
C ILE A 104 0.62 -7.95 2.21
N ALA A 105 1.22 -7.11 3.06
CA ALA A 105 1.29 -7.34 4.51
C ALA A 105 1.11 -6.03 5.31
N ASP A 106 0.47 -6.12 6.48
CA ASP A 106 0.30 -5.01 7.44
C ASP A 106 1.57 -4.79 8.27
N ARG A 107 2.66 -4.45 7.57
CA ARG A 107 3.98 -4.29 8.20
C ARG A 107 4.18 -3.04 9.05
N PRO A 108 3.43 -1.93 8.91
CA PRO A 108 3.60 -0.79 9.81
C PRO A 108 3.16 -1.09 11.24
N ARG A 109 2.23 -2.04 11.44
CA ARG A 109 1.82 -2.52 12.77
C ARG A 109 2.61 -3.73 13.24
N TRP A 110 3.10 -4.57 12.31
CA TRP A 110 3.82 -5.80 12.63
C TRP A 110 4.98 -5.70 13.63
N PRO A 111 5.91 -4.70 13.59
CA PRO A 111 7.01 -4.60 14.57
C PRO A 111 6.56 -4.62 16.03
N THR A 112 5.26 -4.34 16.28
CA THR A 112 4.63 -4.38 17.60
C THR A 112 3.91 -5.69 17.91
N TYR A 113 3.59 -6.52 16.91
CA TYR A 113 2.91 -7.81 17.12
C TYR A 113 3.89 -8.88 17.59
N PHE A 114 3.45 -9.68 18.56
CA PHE A 114 4.16 -10.85 19.09
C PHE A 114 5.55 -10.59 19.67
N ASN A 115 5.98 -9.32 19.78
CA ASN A 115 7.24 -8.94 20.39
C ASN A 115 7.14 -9.03 21.91
N THR A 116 7.82 -10.00 22.49
CA THR A 116 7.86 -10.26 23.94
C THR A 116 9.00 -9.53 24.65
N THR A 117 9.93 -8.92 23.91
CA THR A 117 11.24 -8.53 24.43
C THR A 117 11.45 -7.04 24.69
N THR A 118 10.73 -6.12 24.03
CA THR A 118 11.24 -4.72 23.94
C THR A 118 10.23 -3.62 23.61
N SER A 119 8.95 -3.71 23.97
CA SER A 119 8.04 -2.56 23.78
C SER A 119 7.53 -2.02 25.11
N THR A 120 7.54 -0.69 25.27
CA THR A 120 6.76 0.05 26.29
C THR A 120 5.25 -0.21 26.20
N GLU A 121 4.84 -0.92 25.15
CA GLU A 121 3.50 -1.15 24.68
C GLU A 121 2.98 -2.58 24.97
N GLY A 122 3.83 -3.48 25.49
CA GLY A 122 3.55 -4.90 25.72
C GLY A 122 3.50 -5.75 24.44
N CYS A 123 3.45 -7.07 24.60
CA CYS A 123 3.20 -7.99 23.48
C CYS A 123 1.75 -7.84 23.01
N ARG A 124 1.56 -7.68 21.70
CA ARG A 124 0.22 -7.45 21.11
C ARG A 124 -0.12 -8.50 20.06
N ILE A 125 -1.40 -8.83 19.96
CA ILE A 125 -1.97 -9.58 18.84
C ILE A 125 -2.64 -8.60 17.86
N PRO A 126 -2.86 -8.98 16.59
CA PRO A 126 -3.65 -8.19 15.66
C PRO A 126 -5.06 -7.88 16.18
N THR A 127 -5.47 -6.62 16.08
CA THR A 127 -6.79 -6.13 16.54
C THR A 127 -7.62 -5.48 15.42
N ALA A 128 -7.06 -5.36 14.22
CA ALA A 128 -7.75 -4.78 13.07
C ALA A 128 -7.86 -5.80 11.94
N ASN A 129 -9.03 -5.84 11.31
CA ASN A 129 -9.22 -6.62 10.10
C ASN A 129 -8.63 -5.85 8.91
N THR A 130 -7.37 -6.11 8.56
CA THR A 130 -6.72 -5.38 7.48
C THR A 130 -7.33 -5.67 6.10
N SER A 131 -8.02 -6.81 5.97
CA SER A 131 -8.78 -7.16 4.76
C SER A 131 -9.90 -6.17 4.45
N SER A 132 -10.48 -5.53 5.47
CA SER A 132 -11.58 -4.56 5.29
C SER A 132 -11.12 -3.22 4.71
N ARG A 133 -9.81 -2.99 4.63
CA ARG A 133 -9.25 -1.78 3.98
C ARG A 133 -9.12 -1.93 2.47
N LEU A 134 -9.24 -3.15 1.95
CA LEU A 134 -9.29 -3.37 0.52
C LEU A 134 -10.69 -3.04 0.01
N VAL A 135 -10.77 -1.98 -0.77
CA VAL A 135 -12.00 -1.55 -1.45
C VAL A 135 -11.87 -1.81 -2.95
N PRO A 136 -12.99 -1.97 -3.68
CA PRO A 136 -12.94 -2.09 -5.13
C PRO A 136 -12.11 -0.97 -5.78
N PRO A 137 -11.33 -1.27 -6.84
CA PRO A 137 -11.28 -2.56 -7.54
C PRO A 137 -10.31 -3.60 -6.96
N LEU A 138 -9.74 -3.40 -5.76
CA LEU A 138 -9.05 -4.46 -5.05
C LEU A 138 -10.03 -5.32 -4.25
N SER A 139 -9.67 -6.58 -4.09
CA SER A 139 -10.42 -7.55 -3.31
C SER A 139 -9.47 -8.56 -2.67
N VAL A 140 -9.91 -9.21 -1.59
CA VAL A 140 -9.15 -10.30 -0.96
C VAL A 140 -9.23 -11.53 -1.87
N SER A 141 -8.09 -12.16 -2.19
CA SER A 141 -8.08 -13.39 -2.99
C SER A 141 -8.80 -14.54 -2.27
N SER A 142 -9.46 -15.40 -3.04
CA SER A 142 -10.01 -16.67 -2.56
C SER A 142 -8.94 -17.68 -2.13
N ASP A 143 -7.68 -17.46 -2.53
CA ASP A 143 -6.56 -18.33 -2.15
C ASP A 143 -6.06 -18.07 -0.71
N ASN A 144 -6.64 -17.07 -0.05
CA ASN A 144 -6.35 -16.78 1.35
C ASN A 144 -7.24 -17.58 2.29
N GLN A 145 -6.72 -17.83 3.48
CA GLN A 145 -7.49 -18.26 4.64
C GLN A 145 -7.43 -17.18 5.71
N ASN A 146 -8.33 -17.25 6.69
CA ASN A 146 -8.31 -16.34 7.83
C ASN A 146 -7.74 -17.04 9.05
N LEU A 147 -6.80 -16.36 9.73
CA LEU A 147 -6.55 -16.60 11.13
C LEU A 147 -7.53 -15.76 11.95
N ILE A 148 -8.07 -16.36 13.01
CA ILE A 148 -8.94 -15.69 13.95
C ILE A 148 -8.19 -15.55 15.27
N PHE A 149 -7.79 -14.33 15.60
CA PHE A 149 -7.14 -13.98 16.85
C PHE A 149 -8.18 -13.62 17.90
N TYR A 150 -7.99 -14.12 19.12
CA TYR A 150 -8.85 -13.90 20.26
C TYR A 150 -8.11 -13.19 21.38
N SER A 151 -8.76 -12.19 21.95
CA SER A 151 -8.40 -11.62 23.24
C SER A 151 -9.55 -11.87 24.21
N CYS A 152 -9.32 -12.72 25.22
CA CYS A 152 -10.35 -13.20 26.11
C CYS A 152 -10.19 -12.64 27.53
N THR A 153 -11.31 -12.53 28.24
CA THR A 153 -11.32 -12.20 29.67
C THR A 153 -11.00 -13.41 30.56
N LYS A 154 -11.25 -14.63 30.05
CA LYS A 154 -10.94 -15.91 30.70
C LYS A 154 -10.49 -16.93 29.64
N PRO A 155 -9.70 -17.95 30.00
CA PRO A 155 -9.34 -19.01 29.07
C PRO A 155 -10.60 -19.72 28.53
N PRO A 156 -10.67 -20.00 27.21
CA PRO A 156 -11.76 -20.74 26.60
C PRO A 156 -11.72 -22.22 27.00
N SER A 157 -12.83 -22.92 26.76
CA SER A 157 -12.94 -24.34 27.12
C SER A 157 -12.00 -25.21 26.27
N PRO A 158 -11.39 -26.27 26.84
CA PRO A 158 -10.59 -27.21 26.07
C PRO A 158 -11.41 -27.85 24.92
N GLY A 159 -10.83 -27.96 23.73
CA GLY A 159 -11.46 -28.64 22.58
C GLY A 159 -11.80 -27.76 21.37
N GLU A 160 -11.59 -26.44 21.44
CA GLU A 160 -11.96 -25.50 20.35
C GLU A 160 -10.92 -25.37 19.22
N GLY A 161 -9.86 -26.20 19.23
CA GLY A 161 -8.80 -26.15 18.23
C GLY A 161 -8.00 -24.84 18.26
N LEU A 162 -7.91 -24.21 19.44
CA LEU A 162 -7.20 -22.95 19.67
C LEU A 162 -5.74 -23.20 20.01
N VAL A 163 -4.88 -22.33 19.50
CA VAL A 163 -3.45 -22.26 19.84
C VAL A 163 -3.21 -21.00 20.68
N ALA A 164 -2.55 -21.13 21.82
CA ALA A 164 -2.16 -19.97 22.62
C ALA A 164 -1.09 -19.14 21.88
N THR A 165 -1.20 -17.81 21.94
CA THR A 165 -0.15 -16.94 21.39
C THR A 165 0.95 -16.66 22.41
N VAL A 166 2.12 -16.23 21.94
CA VAL A 166 3.26 -15.83 22.79
C VAL A 166 2.96 -14.63 23.71
N CYS A 167 1.91 -13.85 23.46
CA CYS A 167 1.69 -12.62 24.19
C CYS A 167 1.15 -12.83 25.61
N HIS A 168 0.10 -13.65 25.77
CA HIS A 168 -0.54 -13.85 27.08
C HIS A 168 -1.34 -15.15 27.13
N ASN A 169 -1.58 -15.65 28.35
CA ASN A 169 -2.40 -16.84 28.63
C ASN A 169 -3.89 -16.69 28.23
N ASN A 170 -4.36 -15.48 27.90
CA ASN A 170 -5.74 -15.23 27.48
C ASN A 170 -5.85 -14.84 25.99
N THR A 171 -4.78 -15.05 25.22
CA THR A 171 -4.75 -14.76 23.80
C THR A 171 -4.58 -16.02 23.00
N PHE A 172 -5.44 -16.20 21.99
CA PHE A 172 -5.49 -17.44 21.22
C PHE A 172 -5.62 -17.15 19.74
N VAL A 173 -5.31 -18.14 18.91
CA VAL A 173 -5.50 -18.09 17.48
C VAL A 173 -6.02 -19.44 16.97
N ARG A 174 -6.85 -19.39 15.94
CA ARG A 174 -7.16 -20.57 15.12
C ARG A 174 -7.22 -20.23 13.65
N ALA A 175 -7.03 -21.25 12.82
CA ALA A 175 -7.34 -21.16 11.41
C ALA A 175 -8.85 -21.30 11.23
N ALA A 176 -9.42 -20.49 10.35
CA ALA A 176 -10.75 -20.73 9.84
C ALA A 176 -10.79 -22.09 9.12
N ASP A 177 -11.90 -22.80 9.23
CA ASP A 177 -12.18 -24.11 8.63
C ASP A 177 -12.35 -24.10 7.10
N GLY A 178 -12.00 -22.99 6.43
CA GLY A 178 -12.10 -22.84 4.98
C GLY A 178 -13.51 -22.54 4.47
N ARG A 179 -14.53 -22.44 5.33
CA ARG A 179 -15.84 -21.92 4.93
C ARG A 179 -15.77 -20.41 4.73
N ARG A 180 -16.42 -19.93 3.67
CA ARG A 180 -16.62 -18.51 3.40
C ARG A 180 -17.18 -17.85 4.67
N SER A 181 -16.39 -16.94 5.24
CA SER A 181 -16.54 -16.34 6.58
C SER A 181 -17.81 -15.48 6.75
N ASP A 182 -18.66 -15.42 5.73
CA ASP A 182 -19.91 -14.69 5.65
C ASP A 182 -21.00 -15.31 6.55
N GLU A 183 -20.84 -16.55 7.02
CA GLU A 183 -21.64 -17.10 8.12
C GLU A 183 -21.08 -16.61 9.47
N SER A 184 -21.43 -15.37 9.79
CA SER A 184 -21.02 -14.51 10.90
C SER A 184 -20.98 -15.10 12.32
N GLY A 185 -21.45 -16.33 12.54
CA GLY A 185 -21.60 -16.94 13.87
C GLY A 185 -20.54 -17.98 14.27
N GLY A 186 -19.88 -18.65 13.31
CA GLY A 186 -19.06 -19.84 13.63
C GLY A 186 -17.82 -19.56 14.46
N TYR A 187 -17.37 -18.30 14.49
CA TYR A 187 -16.11 -17.92 15.12
C TYR A 187 -16.25 -17.16 16.44
N VAL A 188 -17.47 -16.99 16.95
CA VAL A 188 -17.72 -16.27 18.20
C VAL A 188 -17.37 -17.16 19.39
N LEU A 189 -16.57 -16.63 20.31
CA LEU A 189 -16.25 -17.27 21.59
C LEU A 189 -16.71 -16.37 22.72
N GLN A 190 -17.44 -16.94 23.68
CA GLN A 190 -17.99 -16.17 24.79
C GLN A 190 -16.87 -15.53 25.63
N GLY A 191 -16.97 -14.23 25.87
CA GLY A 191 -15.99 -13.49 26.65
C GLY A 191 -14.68 -13.19 25.92
N CYS A 192 -14.65 -13.35 24.59
CA CYS A 192 -13.51 -13.04 23.73
C CYS A 192 -13.88 -12.05 22.61
N THR A 193 -12.96 -11.12 22.34
CA THR A 193 -12.98 -10.31 21.11
C THR A 193 -12.23 -11.04 20.01
N ALA A 194 -12.84 -11.16 18.83
CA ALA A 194 -12.26 -11.86 17.68
C ALA A 194 -11.82 -10.90 16.58
N THR A 195 -10.61 -11.06 16.06
CA THR A 195 -10.09 -10.33 14.90
C THR A 195 -9.74 -11.31 13.79
N ARG A 196 -10.22 -11.04 12.58
CA ARG A 196 -9.88 -11.81 11.38
C ARG A 196 -8.65 -11.21 10.73
N VAL A 197 -7.68 -12.05 10.42
CA VAL A 197 -6.46 -11.67 9.70
C VAL A 197 -6.31 -12.59 8.49
N PRO A 198 -6.40 -12.05 7.27
CA PRO A 198 -6.16 -12.86 6.07
C PRO A 198 -4.69 -13.24 6.01
N VAL A 199 -4.42 -14.48 5.60
CA VAL A 199 -3.09 -15.04 5.36
C VAL A 199 -3.12 -15.91 4.11
N LEU A 200 -2.00 -16.01 3.41
CA LEU A 200 -1.88 -16.83 2.23
C LEU A 200 -2.11 -18.32 2.53
N GLY A 201 -2.98 -18.99 1.78
CA GLY A 201 -3.44 -20.36 2.04
C GLY A 201 -3.20 -21.38 0.92
N VAL A 202 -2.26 -21.11 -0.01
CA VAL A 202 -2.14 -21.79 -1.32
C VAL A 202 -1.73 -23.28 -1.24
N SER A 203 -1.53 -23.85 -0.05
CA SER A 203 -1.06 -25.23 0.12
C SER A 203 -1.97 -26.10 1.00
N GLY A 204 -3.24 -25.74 1.15
CA GLY A 204 -4.19 -26.44 2.02
C GLY A 204 -4.40 -25.72 3.36
N LYS A 205 -4.95 -26.43 4.35
CA LYS A 205 -5.35 -25.81 5.63
C LYS A 205 -4.15 -25.16 6.33
N VAL A 206 -4.24 -23.86 6.60
CA VAL A 206 -3.14 -23.14 7.29
C VAL A 206 -3.01 -23.64 8.73
N ASN A 207 -1.77 -23.82 9.19
CA ASN A 207 -1.50 -24.21 10.56
C ASN A 207 -1.45 -22.97 11.45
N ALA A 208 -2.44 -22.84 12.34
CA ALA A 208 -2.54 -21.71 13.27
C ALA A 208 -1.35 -21.59 14.22
N SER A 209 -0.58 -22.66 14.46
CA SER A 209 0.65 -22.57 15.27
C SER A 209 1.75 -21.72 14.64
N ASN A 210 1.72 -21.50 13.32
CA ASN A 210 2.67 -20.67 12.59
C ASN A 210 2.12 -19.24 12.36
N TYR A 211 1.22 -18.79 13.24
CA TYR A 211 0.48 -17.54 13.05
C TYR A 211 1.40 -16.32 12.86
N ASP A 212 2.57 -16.33 13.46
CA ASP A 212 3.54 -15.25 13.38
C ASP A 212 4.08 -15.13 11.96
N GLN A 213 4.62 -16.21 11.41
CA GLN A 213 5.15 -16.25 10.06
C GLN A 213 4.03 -16.01 9.03
N LEU A 214 2.85 -16.60 9.23
CA LEU A 214 1.72 -16.44 8.31
C LEU A 214 1.27 -14.97 8.19
N VAL A 215 1.21 -14.25 9.31
CA VAL A 215 0.84 -12.82 9.30
C VAL A 215 1.97 -11.97 8.69
N TRP A 216 3.24 -12.34 8.88
CA TRP A 216 4.39 -11.66 8.30
C TRP A 216 4.49 -11.82 6.77
N ASP A 217 4.19 -13.02 6.27
CA ASP A 217 4.15 -13.36 4.85
C ASP A 217 2.98 -12.67 4.15
N GLY A 218 1.92 -12.37 4.89
CA GLY A 218 0.81 -11.57 4.44
C GLY A 218 -0.21 -12.39 3.64
N PHE A 219 -0.92 -11.70 2.75
CA PHE A 219 -2.06 -12.26 2.02
C PHE A 219 -2.14 -11.70 0.60
N LEU A 220 -2.83 -12.42 -0.28
CA LEU A 220 -3.06 -11.99 -1.66
C LEU A 220 -4.27 -11.07 -1.76
N ALA A 221 -4.10 -9.91 -2.37
CA ALA A 221 -5.21 -9.17 -2.96
C ALA A 221 -5.24 -9.41 -4.48
N THR A 222 -6.41 -9.27 -5.08
CA THR A 222 -6.61 -9.31 -6.54
C THR A 222 -7.16 -7.98 -7.00
N TRP A 223 -6.87 -7.60 -8.25
CA TRP A 223 -7.47 -6.43 -8.87
C TRP A 223 -8.23 -6.79 -10.14
N GLN A 224 -9.26 -5.99 -10.43
CA GLN A 224 -9.93 -5.98 -11.73
C GLN A 224 -9.65 -4.65 -12.44
N LEU A 225 -9.47 -4.70 -13.75
CA LEU A 225 -9.44 -3.46 -14.54
C LEU A 225 -10.88 -2.96 -14.68
N PRO A 226 -11.14 -1.64 -14.55
CA PRO A 226 -12.43 -1.10 -14.92
C PRO A 226 -12.74 -1.45 -16.39
N PRO A 227 -14.04 -1.59 -16.74
CA PRO A 227 -14.43 -1.83 -18.13
C PRO A 227 -13.85 -0.74 -19.03
N THR A 228 -13.28 -1.12 -20.17
CA THR A 228 -12.89 -0.16 -21.18
C THR A 228 -14.16 0.54 -21.68
N PRO A 229 -14.24 1.88 -21.70
CA PRO A 229 -15.41 2.55 -22.26
C PRO A 229 -15.60 2.07 -23.69
N SER A 230 -16.78 1.53 -23.98
CA SER A 230 -17.20 1.20 -25.34
C SER A 230 -17.26 2.51 -26.13
N GLY A 231 -16.36 2.65 -27.10
CA GLY A 231 -16.36 3.76 -28.05
C GLY A 231 -17.55 3.74 -28.98
#